data_AF-A0A938RZP0-F1
#
_entry.id   AF-A0A938RZP0-F1
#
_cell.length_a   1.000
_cell.length_b   1.000
_cell.length_c   1.000
_cell.angle_alpha   90.00
_cell.angle_beta   90.00
_cell.angle_gamma   90.00
#
_symmetry.space_group_name_H-M   'P 1'
#
loop_
_entity.id
_entity.type
_entity.pdbx_description
1 polymer ?
#
loop_
_entity_poly.entity_id
_entity_poly.type
_entity_poly.pdbx_seq_one_letter_code
_entity_poly.pdbx_strand_id
1 'polypeptide(L)'
;MQRLTAEQGRCDPLTAGQKSAPCAPMPPPALRHAHDWKRLAVWSDDGYFRLQTEDTGDVQVRLFLSQALLTELNGGVYSQLVQATRFAGCKLVVLTPDAHQGYGMPVGCALLTDRASGAVAMGASASPYQ
;
A
#
# COMPACT_ATOMS: atom_id res chain seq x y z
N MET A 1 -53.06 -18.35 -51.38
CA MET A 1 -53.54 -16.97 -51.61
C MET A 1 -54.26 -16.53 -50.34
N GLN A 2 -54.05 -15.28 -49.88
CA GLN A 2 -54.64 -14.58 -48.71
C GLN A 2 -53.82 -14.56 -47.39
N ARG A 3 -53.95 -13.42 -46.68
CA ARG A 3 -53.04 -12.77 -45.71
C ARG A 3 -53.59 -12.77 -44.26
N LEU A 4 -52.66 -12.52 -43.30
CA LEU A 4 -52.76 -11.88 -41.95
C LEU A 4 -53.49 -12.69 -40.85
N THR A 5 -52.95 -12.89 -39.64
CA THR A 5 -52.69 -11.90 -38.56
C THR A 5 -51.54 -12.28 -37.59
N ALA A 6 -51.10 -11.31 -36.78
CA ALA A 6 -50.01 -11.35 -35.81
C ALA A 6 -50.32 -12.10 -34.50
N GLU A 7 -49.29 -12.69 -33.86
CA GLU A 7 -49.17 -12.77 -32.40
C GLU A 7 -47.70 -12.67 -31.96
N GLN A 8 -47.51 -11.91 -30.89
CA GLN A 8 -46.27 -11.66 -30.15
C GLN A 8 -46.11 -12.69 -29.03
N GLY A 9 -44.87 -13.01 -28.65
CA GLY A 9 -44.51 -13.70 -27.41
C GLY A 9 -43.51 -14.82 -27.67
N ARG A 10 -42.35 -14.95 -27.02
CA ARG A 10 -41.81 -14.31 -25.82
C ARG A 10 -40.30 -14.59 -25.84
N CYS A 11 -39.45 -13.56 -25.92
CA CYS A 11 -38.05 -13.67 -25.50
C CYS A 11 -38.03 -13.25 -24.04
N ASP A 12 -37.69 -14.16 -23.14
CA ASP A 12 -37.53 -13.84 -21.72
C ASP A 12 -36.35 -12.87 -21.56
N PRO A 13 -36.55 -11.68 -20.96
CA PRO A 13 -35.43 -10.82 -20.60
C PRO A 13 -34.78 -11.37 -19.34
N LEU A 14 -33.59 -11.99 -19.50
CA LEU A 14 -32.66 -12.10 -18.39
C LEU A 14 -32.38 -10.68 -17.89
N THR A 15 -32.75 -10.46 -16.63
CA THR A 15 -32.75 -9.18 -15.96
C THR A 15 -31.39 -8.51 -16.04
N ALA A 16 -31.34 -7.36 -16.71
CA ALA A 16 -30.26 -6.41 -16.57
C ALA A 16 -30.22 -5.91 -15.12
N GLY A 17 -29.06 -6.02 -14.46
CA GLY A 17 -28.76 -5.23 -13.27
C GLY A 17 -28.67 -5.98 -11.94
N GLN A 18 -27.75 -6.93 -11.82
CA GLN A 18 -27.04 -7.12 -10.55
C GLN A 18 -25.57 -6.82 -10.79
N LYS A 19 -25.17 -5.57 -10.56
CA LYS A 19 -23.76 -5.27 -10.30
C LYS A 19 -23.40 -6.04 -9.04
N SER A 20 -22.50 -7.01 -9.13
CA SER A 20 -21.84 -7.54 -7.95
C SER A 20 -21.30 -6.34 -7.16
N ALA A 21 -21.67 -6.25 -5.88
CA ALA A 21 -21.08 -5.24 -5.02
C ALA A 21 -19.55 -5.42 -5.09
N PRO A 22 -18.76 -4.34 -5.25
CA PRO A 22 -17.32 -4.48 -5.12
C PRO A 22 -17.06 -5.11 -3.75
N CYS A 23 -16.29 -6.22 -3.75
CA CYS A 23 -15.83 -6.83 -2.52
C CYS A 23 -15.18 -5.71 -1.71
N ALA A 24 -15.76 -5.36 -0.56
CA ALA A 24 -15.19 -4.32 0.28
C ALA A 24 -13.74 -4.73 0.57
N PRO A 25 -12.75 -3.86 0.33
CA PRO A 25 -11.36 -4.22 0.61
C PRO A 25 -11.28 -4.63 2.07
N MET A 26 -10.73 -5.83 2.31
CA MET A 26 -10.49 -6.33 3.66
C MET A 26 -9.65 -5.27 4.40
N PRO A 27 -10.00 -4.93 5.65
CA PRO A 27 -9.19 -4.01 6.42
C PRO A 27 -7.77 -4.57 6.51
N PRO A 28 -6.74 -3.71 6.39
CA PRO A 28 -5.36 -4.17 6.51
C PRO A 28 -5.15 -4.85 7.86
N PRO A 29 -4.34 -5.91 7.92
CA PRO A 29 -4.04 -6.59 9.18
C PRO A 29 -3.50 -5.59 10.20
N ALA A 30 -3.89 -5.77 11.46
CA ALA A 30 -3.39 -4.95 12.56
C ALA A 30 -1.87 -5.04 12.65
N LEU A 31 -1.21 -3.87 12.71
CA LEU A 31 0.24 -3.78 12.80
C LEU A 31 0.67 -3.96 14.24
N ARG A 32 1.65 -4.83 14.46
CA ARG A 32 2.03 -5.27 15.80
C ARG A 32 2.80 -4.19 16.56
N HIS A 33 3.56 -3.38 15.84
CA HIS A 33 4.35 -2.29 16.41
C HIS A 33 3.79 -0.89 16.13
N ALA A 34 2.48 -0.79 15.89
CA ALA A 34 1.82 0.48 15.56
C ALA A 34 2.13 1.63 16.54
N HIS A 35 2.36 1.30 17.81
CA HIS A 35 2.54 2.28 18.89
C HIS A 35 3.98 2.41 19.41
N ASP A 36 4.87 1.48 19.08
CA ASP A 36 6.22 1.41 19.67
C ASP A 36 7.36 1.22 18.66
N TRP A 37 7.06 1.17 17.35
CA TRP A 37 8.04 0.97 16.28
C TRP A 37 9.26 1.90 16.33
N LYS A 38 9.12 3.13 16.83
CA LYS A 38 10.24 4.08 16.94
C LYS A 38 11.35 3.57 17.86
N ARG A 39 11.02 2.72 18.85
CA ARG A 39 12.01 2.08 19.74
C ARG A 39 12.80 0.98 19.03
N LEU A 40 12.28 0.50 17.90
CA LEU A 40 12.90 -0.53 17.06
C LEU A 40 13.74 0.08 15.93
N ALA A 41 13.83 1.41 15.86
CA ALA A 41 14.76 2.13 15.01
C ALA A 41 16.13 2.18 15.69
N VAL A 42 17.08 1.40 15.19
CA VAL A 42 18.43 1.27 15.74
C VAL A 42 19.40 2.06 14.88
N TRP A 43 20.18 2.96 15.50
CA TRP A 43 21.21 3.72 14.79
C TRP A 43 22.25 2.80 14.14
N SER A 44 22.66 3.12 12.92
CA SER A 44 23.72 2.42 12.17
C SER A 44 24.94 3.31 12.02
N ASP A 45 26.14 2.72 11.97
CA ASP A 45 27.39 3.43 11.69
C ASP A 45 27.43 4.03 10.28
N ASP A 46 26.53 3.59 9.39
CA ASP A 46 26.33 4.15 8.06
C ASP A 46 25.57 5.50 8.03
N GLY A 47 25.17 6.03 9.20
CA GLY A 47 24.55 7.37 9.31
C GLY A 47 23.03 7.43 9.13
N TYR A 48 22.32 6.32 9.36
CA TYR A 48 20.86 6.25 9.33
C TYR A 48 20.33 5.27 10.38
N PHE A 49 19.05 5.37 10.73
CA PHE A 49 18.40 4.33 11.55
C PHE A 49 17.97 3.15 10.69
N ARG A 50 18.25 1.93 11.15
CA ARG A 50 17.66 0.70 10.65
C ARG A 50 16.41 0.39 11.46
N LEU A 51 15.26 0.30 10.79
CA LEU A 51 14.03 -0.14 11.44
C LEU A 51 13.92 -1.65 11.34
N GLN A 52 13.76 -2.33 12.48
CA GLN A 52 13.66 -3.79 12.55
C GLN A 52 12.34 -4.18 13.22
N THR A 53 11.33 -4.54 12.42
CA THR A 53 10.04 -5.01 12.94
C THR A 53 9.57 -6.22 12.14
N GLU A 54 8.72 -7.04 12.75
CA GLU A 54 8.09 -8.16 12.02
C GLU A 54 7.06 -7.69 10.99
N ASP A 55 6.55 -6.46 11.11
CA ASP A 55 5.57 -5.91 10.16
C ASP A 55 6.21 -5.60 8.79
N THR A 56 7.53 -5.37 8.73
CA THR A 56 8.25 -5.05 7.48
C THR A 56 8.66 -6.30 6.67
N GLY A 57 8.53 -7.50 7.25
CA GLY A 57 9.00 -8.75 6.64
C GLY A 57 10.52 -8.70 6.36
N ASP A 58 10.94 -9.30 5.23
CA ASP A 58 12.35 -9.36 4.83
C ASP A 58 12.89 -8.08 4.16
N VAL A 59 12.05 -7.04 4.04
CA VAL A 59 12.42 -5.79 3.36
C VAL A 59 13.20 -4.89 4.32
N GLN A 60 14.34 -4.39 3.85
CA GLN A 60 15.13 -3.45 4.62
C GLN A 60 14.43 -2.09 4.71
N VAL A 61 14.55 -1.44 5.87
CA VAL A 61 14.03 -0.08 6.06
C VAL A 61 15.12 0.81 6.65
N ARG A 62 15.38 1.94 5.98
CA ARG A 62 16.39 2.93 6.37
C ARG A 62 15.74 4.30 6.57
N LEU A 63 15.96 4.89 7.74
CA LEU A 63 15.42 6.20 8.09
C LEU A 63 16.57 7.19 8.19
N PHE A 64 16.70 8.06 7.19
CA PHE A 64 17.67 9.15 7.20
C PHE A 64 17.08 10.33 7.97
N LEU A 65 16.98 10.15 9.28
CA LEU A 65 16.37 11.10 10.21
C LEU A 65 17.36 11.39 11.33
N SER A 66 17.26 12.59 11.91
CA SER A 66 17.82 12.82 13.24
C SER A 66 16.92 12.17 14.30
N GLN A 67 17.43 11.99 15.53
CA GLN A 67 16.62 11.51 16.64
C GLN A 67 15.40 12.42 16.90
N ALA A 68 15.53 13.73 16.68
CA ALA A 68 14.44 14.69 16.82
C ALA A 68 13.35 14.43 15.77
N LEU A 69 13.73 14.33 14.49
CA LEU A 69 12.79 14.05 13.40
C LEU A 69 12.08 12.69 13.57
N LEU A 70 12.80 11.66 14.03
CA LEU A 70 12.20 10.36 14.36
C LEU A 70 11.16 10.49 15.48
N THR A 71 11.45 11.26 16.52
CA THR A 71 10.53 11.50 17.63
C THR A 71 9.28 12.26 17.18
N GLU A 72 9.43 13.22 16.29
CA GLU A 72 8.35 14.10 15.80
C GLU A 72 7.45 13.44 14.74
N LEU A 73 7.94 12.40 14.05
CA LEU A 73 7.17 11.70 13.02
C LEU A 73 5.77 11.26 13.50
N ASN A 74 4.74 11.57 12.71
CA ASN A 74 3.38 11.13 13.03
C ASN A 74 3.27 9.58 13.01
N GLY A 75 2.48 9.00 13.90
CA GLY A 75 2.24 7.55 13.95
C GLY A 75 1.67 6.97 12.64
N GLY A 76 0.90 7.77 11.88
CA GLY A 76 0.37 7.39 10.57
C GLY A 76 1.42 7.09 9.50
N VAL A 77 2.65 7.58 9.66
CA VAL A 77 3.77 7.26 8.75
C VAL A 77 4.18 5.79 8.85
N TYR A 78 4.05 5.17 10.03
CA TYR A 78 4.45 3.77 10.20
C TYR A 78 3.61 2.80 9.37
N SER A 79 2.28 2.98 9.36
CA SER A 79 1.41 2.11 8.57
C SER A 79 1.65 2.25 7.08
N GLN A 80 1.91 3.48 6.62
CA GLN A 80 2.27 3.77 5.24
C GLN A 80 3.64 3.19 4.87
N LEU A 81 4.62 3.25 5.79
CA LEU A 81 5.92 2.62 5.60
C LEU A 81 5.80 1.10 5.48
N VAL A 82 5.03 0.45 6.35
CA VAL A 82 4.78 -0.99 6.27
C VAL A 82 4.04 -1.33 4.97
N GLN A 83 3.15 -0.46 4.50
CA GLN A 83 2.52 -0.66 3.21
C GLN A 83 3.55 -0.58 2.07
N ALA A 84 4.54 0.30 2.17
CA ALA A 84 5.62 0.42 1.17
C ALA A 84 6.45 -0.85 1.06
N THR A 85 6.73 -1.52 2.17
CA THR A 85 7.49 -2.78 2.17
C THR A 85 6.74 -3.92 1.48
N ARG A 86 5.42 -3.83 1.37
CA ARG A 86 4.58 -4.83 0.70
C ARG A 86 4.48 -4.61 -0.82
N PHE A 87 5.14 -3.59 -1.34
CA PHE A 87 5.15 -3.34 -2.77
C PHE A 87 5.86 -4.48 -3.53
N ALA A 88 5.32 -4.86 -4.69
CA ALA A 88 5.83 -6.01 -5.44
C ALA A 88 7.33 -5.87 -5.73
N GLY A 89 8.09 -6.89 -5.35
CA GLY A 89 9.54 -6.94 -5.53
C GLY A 89 10.32 -5.94 -4.65
N CYS A 90 9.72 -5.28 -3.66
CA CYS A 90 10.42 -4.35 -2.78
C CYS A 90 11.59 -5.04 -2.04
N LYS A 91 12.74 -4.39 -2.03
CA LYS A 91 13.97 -4.84 -1.36
C LYS A 91 14.45 -3.87 -0.30
N LEU A 92 14.15 -2.58 -0.46
CA LEU A 92 14.50 -1.53 0.47
C LEU A 92 13.48 -0.38 0.40
N VAL A 93 13.10 0.13 1.56
CA VAL A 93 12.36 1.38 1.74
C VAL A 93 13.24 2.39 2.47
N VAL A 94 13.25 3.63 1.98
CA VAL A 94 14.01 4.74 2.54
C VAL A 94 13.06 5.86 2.92
N LEU A 95 13.18 6.40 4.14
CA LEU A 95 12.58 7.69 4.51
C LEU A 95 13.64 8.78 4.56
N THR A 96 13.32 9.93 3.94
CA THR A 96 14.13 11.14 3.93
C THR A 96 13.73 12.12 5.05
N PRO A 97 14.55 13.14 5.36
CA PRO A 97 14.28 14.09 6.44
C PRO A 97 12.94 14.85 6.35
N ASP A 98 12.38 15.01 5.16
CA ASP A 98 11.11 15.68 4.88
C ASP A 98 9.89 14.72 4.93
N ALA A 99 10.10 13.48 5.40
CA ALA A 99 9.06 12.47 5.43
C ALA A 99 7.88 12.86 6.31
N HIS A 100 6.68 12.72 5.75
CA HIS A 100 5.43 12.98 6.45
C HIS A 100 4.30 12.11 5.88
N GLN A 101 3.16 12.11 6.56
CA GLN A 101 2.01 11.31 6.14
C GLN A 101 1.54 11.74 4.75
N GLY A 102 1.52 10.78 3.81
CA GLY A 102 1.03 10.98 2.46
C GLY A 102 -0.31 10.29 2.22
N TYR A 103 -0.57 9.94 0.96
CA TYR A 103 -1.69 9.09 0.56
C TYR A 103 -1.14 7.70 0.20
N GLY A 104 -1.51 6.67 0.97
CA GLY A 104 -1.04 5.29 0.76
C GLY A 104 0.38 5.03 1.28
N MET A 105 1.37 5.80 0.80
CA MET A 105 2.76 5.78 1.27
C MET A 105 3.16 7.15 1.84
N PRO A 106 4.27 7.23 2.62
CA PRO A 106 4.77 8.50 3.11
C PRO A 106 5.27 9.36 1.95
N VAL A 107 5.07 10.67 2.05
CA VAL A 107 5.88 11.63 1.27
C VAL A 107 7.32 11.56 1.81
N GLY A 108 8.33 11.84 0.96
CA GLY A 108 9.74 11.66 1.35
C GLY A 108 10.15 10.19 1.46
N CYS A 109 9.56 9.32 0.63
CA CYS A 109 9.86 7.89 0.58
C CYS A 109 10.49 7.52 -0.77
N ALA A 110 11.50 6.65 -0.73
CA ALA A 110 12.05 5.99 -1.93
C ALA A 110 12.04 4.48 -1.75
N LEU A 111 11.73 3.76 -2.83
CA LEU A 111 11.71 2.29 -2.86
C LEU A 111 12.76 1.78 -3.85
N LEU A 112 13.48 0.73 -3.46
CA LEU A 112 14.23 -0.11 -4.38
C LEU A 112 13.42 -1.39 -4.61
N THR A 113 13.08 -1.65 -5.85
CA THR A 113 12.39 -2.87 -6.27
C THR A 113 13.29 -3.70 -7.18
N ASP A 114 13.09 -5.01 -7.16
CA ASP A 114 13.74 -5.91 -8.10
C ASP A 114 13.38 -5.55 -9.54
N ARG A 115 14.36 -5.60 -10.45
CA ARG A 115 14.16 -5.19 -11.84
C ARG A 115 13.25 -6.14 -12.61
N ALA A 116 13.32 -7.44 -12.34
CA ALA A 116 12.64 -8.47 -13.14
C ALA A 116 11.22 -8.77 -12.63
N SER A 117 11.02 -8.65 -11.32
CA SER A 117 9.79 -9.04 -10.62
C SER A 117 9.10 -7.89 -9.88
N GLY A 118 9.75 -6.72 -9.82
CA GLY A 118 9.22 -5.55 -9.14
C GLY A 118 8.48 -4.58 -10.06
N ALA A 119 8.09 -3.45 -9.48
CA ALA A 119 7.39 -2.38 -10.19
C ALA A 119 8.03 -1.02 -9.90
N VAL A 120 7.77 -0.06 -10.79
CA VAL A 120 8.05 1.37 -10.55
C VAL A 120 6.76 2.03 -10.08
N ALA A 121 6.77 2.60 -8.88
CA ALA A 121 5.64 3.37 -8.34
C ALA A 121 5.87 4.87 -8.59
N MET A 122 5.09 5.46 -9.50
CA MET A 122 5.07 6.90 -9.73
C MET A 122 3.90 7.51 -8.96
N GLY A 123 4.18 8.07 -7.77
CA GLY A 123 3.13 8.52 -6.85
C GLY A 123 2.50 7.34 -6.09
N ALA A 124 2.37 7.51 -4.78
CA ALA A 124 2.04 6.47 -3.81
C ALA A 124 0.59 5.94 -3.83
N SER A 125 -0.10 5.93 -4.97
CA SER A 125 -1.49 5.46 -5.07
C SER A 125 -1.62 3.98 -5.43
N ALA A 126 -0.53 3.24 -5.64
CA ALA A 126 -0.61 1.81 -5.89
C ALA A 126 -0.85 1.04 -4.59
N SER A 127 -2.11 1.01 -4.16
CA SER A 127 -2.60 -0.02 -3.25
C SER A 127 -2.34 -1.38 -3.91
N PRO A 128 -1.65 -2.34 -3.26
CA PRO A 128 -1.52 -3.69 -3.81
C PRO A 128 -2.86 -4.45 -3.83
N TYR A 129 -3.93 -3.84 -3.33
CA TYR A 129 -5.30 -4.36 -3.30
C TYR A 129 -6.24 -3.66 -4.29
N GLN A 130 -5.73 -2.84 -5.22
CA GLN A 130 -6.51 -2.28 -6.34
C GLN A 130 -6.19 -2.98 -7.66
#